data_AF-A0A0C2VI08-F1
#
_entry.id   AF-A0A0C2VI08-F1
#
_cell.length_a   1.000
_cell.length_b   1.000
_cell.length_c   1.000
_cell.angle_alpha   90.00
_cell.angle_beta   90.00
_cell.angle_gamma   90.00
#
_symmetry.space_group_name_H-M   'P 1'
#
loop_
_entity.id
_entity.type
_entity.pdbx_description
1 polymer ?
#
loop_
_entity_poly.entity_id
_entity_poly.type
_entity_poly.pdbx_seq_one_letter_code
_entity_poly.pdbx_strand_id
1 'polypeptide(L)'
;MKKSLLIATLSVLLSTSIYADSVVGSVNGMPIYKSEAENAVKMLTGGKQTYDNLTAEQKKGVVSIIAPSKLIAKSAKSDLSQKEQDAALSAFWMQKKASSMSVSDSEAKAVYEKLKAASKEQSKVPDFEKVKESIKMRIRQDKVIKSLMQNAKVVVN
;
A
#
# COMPACT_ATOMS: atom_id res chain seq x y z
N MET A 1 16.15 34.39 -57.08
CA MET A 1 16.95 33.16 -56.84
C MET A 1 16.91 32.86 -55.35
N LYS A 2 16.50 31.63 -54.99
CA LYS A 2 16.22 31.16 -53.63
C LYS A 2 17.51 31.08 -52.81
N LYS A 3 17.52 31.60 -51.57
CA LYS A 3 18.53 31.25 -50.56
C LYS A 3 17.79 30.80 -49.30
N SER A 4 17.58 29.49 -49.21
CA SER A 4 17.07 28.80 -48.04
C SER A 4 18.23 28.54 -47.10
N LEU A 5 18.22 29.13 -45.91
CA LEU A 5 19.11 28.75 -44.81
C LEU A 5 18.38 27.71 -43.96
N LEU A 6 18.84 26.47 -44.06
CA LEU A 6 18.43 25.34 -43.24
C LEU A 6 18.73 25.62 -41.77
N ILE A 7 17.70 25.72 -40.95
CA ILE A 7 17.81 25.67 -39.49
C ILE A 7 17.81 24.19 -39.11
N ALA A 8 18.98 23.65 -38.76
CA ALA A 8 19.10 22.32 -38.19
C ALA A 8 18.66 22.38 -36.71
N THR A 9 17.39 22.07 -36.44
CA THR A 9 16.92 21.86 -35.07
C THR A 9 17.41 20.49 -34.61
N LEU A 10 18.47 20.47 -33.81
CA LEU A 10 18.96 19.29 -33.11
C LEU A 10 17.98 18.95 -31.98
N SER A 11 16.98 18.13 -32.28
CA SER A 11 16.08 17.55 -31.28
C SER A 11 16.87 16.50 -30.49
N VAL A 12 17.41 16.88 -29.33
CA VAL A 12 17.96 15.91 -28.37
C VAL A 12 16.77 15.11 -27.82
N LEU A 13 16.53 13.94 -28.42
CA LEU A 13 15.66 12.93 -27.82
C LEU A 13 16.39 12.40 -26.58
N LEU A 14 15.96 12.81 -25.39
CA LEU A 14 16.32 12.15 -24.15
C LEU A 14 15.75 10.72 -24.19
N SER A 15 16.59 9.78 -24.62
CA SER A 15 16.31 8.35 -24.52
C SER A 15 16.30 7.96 -23.04
N THR A 16 15.14 7.94 -22.40
CA THR A 16 15.00 7.27 -21.11
C THR A 16 15.16 5.77 -21.34
N SER A 17 16.34 5.23 -21.04
CA SER A 17 16.58 3.79 -21.03
C SER A 17 15.72 3.14 -19.95
N ILE A 18 14.62 2.52 -20.36
CA ILE A 18 13.78 1.67 -19.52
C ILE A 18 14.58 0.39 -19.27
N TYR A 19 15.32 0.32 -18.17
CA TYR A 19 15.97 -0.93 -17.79
C TYR A 19 14.89 -1.97 -17.45
N ALA A 20 14.78 -3.02 -18.26
CA ALA A 20 13.91 -4.15 -17.97
C ALA A 20 14.39 -4.83 -16.69
N ASP A 21 13.48 -5.08 -15.76
CA ASP A 21 13.79 -5.74 -14.49
C ASP A 21 14.11 -7.23 -14.73
N SER A 22 15.29 -7.66 -14.30
CA SER A 22 15.82 -9.00 -14.60
C SER A 22 15.17 -10.07 -13.72
N VAL A 23 14.87 -11.24 -14.29
CA VAL A 23 14.39 -12.41 -13.53
C VAL A 23 15.58 -13.04 -12.79
N VAL A 24 15.43 -13.26 -11.49
CA VAL A 24 16.49 -13.82 -10.62
C VAL A 24 16.13 -15.21 -10.06
N GLY A 25 14.89 -15.65 -10.25
CA GLY A 25 14.40 -16.96 -9.86
C GLY A 25 12.95 -17.17 -10.30
N SER A 26 12.40 -18.33 -9.96
CA SER A 26 10.98 -18.60 -10.18
C SER A 26 10.44 -19.61 -9.16
N VAL A 27 9.12 -19.63 -9.01
CA VAL A 27 8.37 -20.64 -8.25
C VAL A 27 7.17 -21.08 -9.07
N ASN A 28 7.05 -22.37 -9.38
CA ASN A 28 6.01 -22.92 -10.27
C ASN A 28 5.88 -22.15 -11.59
N GLY A 29 7.01 -21.79 -12.20
CA GLY A 29 7.07 -21.00 -13.44
C GLY A 29 6.71 -19.51 -13.28
N MET A 30 6.36 -19.04 -12.08
CA MET A 30 6.14 -17.61 -11.83
C MET A 30 7.48 -16.90 -11.62
N PRO A 31 7.83 -15.88 -12.42
CA PRO A 31 9.09 -15.17 -12.27
C PRO A 31 9.13 -14.37 -10.96
N ILE A 32 10.32 -14.39 -10.36
CA ILE A 32 10.71 -13.50 -9.27
C ILE A 32 11.74 -12.53 -9.85
N TYR A 33 11.40 -11.26 -9.86
CA TYR A 33 12.23 -10.21 -10.44
C TYR A 33 13.25 -9.67 -9.43
N LYS A 34 14.32 -9.06 -9.94
CA LYS A 34 15.40 -8.49 -9.13
C LYS A 34 14.88 -7.40 -8.21
N SER A 35 13.94 -6.56 -8.63
CA SER A 35 13.34 -5.55 -7.74
C SER A 35 12.63 -6.16 -6.53
N GLU A 36 11.95 -7.29 -6.70
CA GLU A 36 11.27 -8.00 -5.61
C GLU A 36 12.30 -8.57 -4.62
N ALA A 37 13.37 -9.15 -5.15
CA ALA A 37 14.48 -9.65 -4.37
C ALA A 37 15.22 -8.54 -3.61
N GLU A 38 15.47 -7.42 -4.27
CA GLU A 38 16.08 -6.21 -3.68
C GLU A 38 15.22 -5.66 -2.54
N ASN A 39 13.89 -5.59 -2.72
CA ASN A 39 12.97 -5.13 -1.69
C ASN A 39 12.94 -6.08 -0.49
N ALA A 40 12.93 -7.39 -0.72
CA ALA A 40 12.97 -8.37 0.35
C ALA A 40 14.26 -8.25 1.18
N VAL A 41 15.42 -8.12 0.52
CA VAL A 41 16.72 -7.94 1.20
C VAL A 41 16.75 -6.65 2.00
N LYS A 42 16.29 -5.53 1.43
CA LYS A 42 16.22 -4.24 2.13
C LYS A 42 15.33 -4.32 3.36
N MET A 43 14.17 -4.96 3.25
CA MET A 43 13.25 -5.12 4.36
C MET A 43 13.85 -5.97 5.49
N LEU A 44 14.51 -7.09 5.15
CA LEU A 44 15.11 -8.00 6.14
C LEU A 44 16.36 -7.43 6.82
N THR A 45 17.13 -6.62 6.10
CA THR A 45 18.40 -6.07 6.61
C THR A 45 18.30 -4.64 7.11
N GLY A 46 17.11 -4.02 7.06
CA GLY A 46 16.94 -2.59 7.33
C GLY A 46 17.73 -1.70 6.37
N GLY A 47 17.89 -2.14 5.12
CA GLY A 47 18.61 -1.42 4.07
C GLY A 47 20.13 -1.53 4.09
N LYS A 48 20.70 -2.37 4.96
CA LYS A 48 22.16 -2.53 5.10
C LYS A 48 22.80 -3.38 4.00
N GLN A 49 22.00 -4.12 3.23
CA GLN A 49 22.47 -5.03 2.19
C GLN A 49 21.62 -4.88 0.93
N THR A 50 22.19 -5.25 -0.22
CA THR A 50 21.53 -5.30 -1.53
C THR A 50 21.55 -6.73 -2.05
N TYR A 51 20.65 -7.03 -2.98
CA TYR A 51 20.55 -8.37 -3.57
C TYR A 51 21.81 -8.76 -4.34
N ASP A 52 22.45 -7.81 -5.03
CA ASP A 52 23.63 -8.08 -5.85
C ASP A 52 24.82 -8.58 -5.03
N ASN A 53 24.97 -8.06 -3.81
CA ASN A 53 26.07 -8.37 -2.88
C ASN A 53 25.91 -9.70 -2.13
N LEU A 54 24.82 -10.43 -2.39
CA LEU A 54 24.56 -11.72 -1.77
C LEU A 54 25.37 -12.84 -2.42
N THR A 55 25.77 -13.82 -1.60
CA THR A 55 26.29 -15.11 -2.10
C THR A 55 25.19 -15.87 -2.86
N ALA A 56 25.57 -16.84 -3.69
CA ALA A 56 24.59 -17.64 -4.44
C ALA A 56 23.58 -18.35 -3.52
N GLU A 57 24.04 -18.86 -2.38
CA GLU A 57 23.19 -19.49 -1.38
C GLU A 57 22.21 -18.50 -0.74
N GLN A 58 22.67 -17.30 -0.40
CA GLN A 58 21.80 -16.24 0.11
C GLN A 58 20.77 -15.79 -0.93
N LYS A 59 21.17 -15.69 -2.21
CA LYS A 59 20.24 -15.39 -3.33
C LYS A 59 19.15 -16.45 -3.43
N LYS A 60 19.49 -17.73 -3.30
CA LYS A 60 18.51 -18.83 -3.24
C LYS A 60 17.58 -18.69 -2.02
N GLY A 61 18.12 -18.33 -0.85
CA GLY A 61 17.33 -18.05 0.35
C GLY A 61 16.30 -16.94 0.13
N VAL A 62 16.68 -15.83 -0.51
CA VAL A 62 15.76 -14.72 -0.83
C VAL A 62 14.63 -15.17 -1.75
N VAL A 63 14.94 -15.94 -2.79
CA VAL A 63 13.92 -16.52 -3.70
C VAL A 63 12.92 -17.39 -2.90
N SER A 64 13.41 -18.23 -1.99
CA SER A 64 12.56 -19.05 -1.12
C SER A 64 11.69 -18.24 -0.17
N ILE A 65 12.15 -17.07 0.31
CA ILE A 65 11.37 -16.17 1.16
C ILE A 65 10.23 -15.51 0.37
N ILE A 66 10.46 -15.18 -0.90
CA ILE A 66 9.45 -14.54 -1.75
C ILE A 66 8.41 -15.54 -2.23
N ALA A 67 8.81 -16.78 -2.47
CA ALA A 67 7.98 -17.82 -3.08
C ALA A 67 6.60 -18.02 -2.43
N PRO A 68 6.45 -18.12 -1.09
CA PRO A 68 5.15 -18.23 -0.44
C PRO A 68 4.18 -17.10 -0.80
N SER A 69 4.65 -15.85 -0.83
CA SER A 69 3.80 -14.70 -1.15
C SER A 69 3.26 -14.75 -2.58
N LYS A 70 4.08 -15.22 -3.54
CA LYS A 70 3.66 -15.43 -4.94
C LYS A 70 2.61 -16.52 -5.06
N LEU A 71 2.81 -17.62 -4.34
CA LEU A 71 1.86 -18.74 -4.32
C LEU A 71 0.52 -18.32 -3.71
N ILE A 72 0.55 -17.64 -2.56
CA ILE A 72 -0.66 -17.10 -1.91
C ILE A 72 -1.37 -16.13 -2.85
N ALA A 73 -0.66 -15.20 -3.49
CA ALA A 73 -1.26 -14.24 -4.42
C ALA A 73 -1.90 -14.93 -5.63
N LYS A 74 -1.29 -16.00 -6.16
CA LYS A 74 -1.86 -16.80 -7.25
C LYS A 74 -3.13 -17.52 -6.80
N SER A 75 -3.09 -18.20 -5.65
CA SER A 75 -4.26 -18.89 -5.09
C SER A 75 -5.40 -17.91 -4.79
N ALA A 76 -5.12 -16.79 -4.10
CA ALA A 76 -6.13 -15.79 -3.79
C ALA A 76 -6.81 -15.22 -5.05
N LYS A 77 -6.07 -14.99 -6.13
CA LYS A 77 -6.66 -14.53 -7.41
C LYS A 77 -7.52 -15.59 -8.09
N SER A 78 -7.22 -16.87 -7.89
CA SER A 78 -7.97 -17.99 -8.47
C SER A 78 -9.22 -18.32 -7.66
N ASP A 79 -9.13 -18.22 -6.34
CA ASP A 79 -10.16 -18.75 -5.42
C ASP A 79 -11.20 -17.68 -5.05
N LEU A 80 -10.82 -16.39 -5.06
CA LEU A 80 -11.72 -15.29 -4.70
C LEU A 80 -12.49 -14.77 -5.92
N SER A 81 -13.79 -14.57 -5.75
CA SER A 81 -14.61 -13.82 -6.70
C SER A 81 -14.16 -12.36 -6.81
N GLN A 82 -14.52 -11.69 -7.91
CA GLN A 82 -14.18 -10.26 -8.09
C GLN A 82 -14.71 -9.41 -6.93
N LYS A 83 -15.92 -9.70 -6.43
CA LYS A 83 -16.51 -9.00 -5.29
C LYS A 83 -15.67 -9.14 -4.02
N GLU A 84 -15.13 -10.32 -3.75
CA GLU A 84 -14.26 -10.57 -2.60
C GLU A 84 -12.89 -9.92 -2.78
N GLN A 85 -12.35 -9.92 -3.99
CA GLN A 85 -11.11 -9.22 -4.32
C GLN A 85 -11.26 -7.70 -4.11
N ASP A 86 -12.36 -7.11 -4.59
CA ASP A 86 -12.65 -5.69 -4.42
C ASP A 86 -12.84 -5.32 -2.95
N ALA A 87 -13.52 -6.17 -2.17
CA ALA A 87 -13.69 -5.99 -0.74
C ALA A 87 -12.33 -6.05 0.00
N ALA A 88 -11.49 -7.04 -0.30
CA ALA A 88 -10.17 -7.19 0.30
C ALA A 88 -9.25 -6.00 -0.06
N LEU A 89 -9.23 -5.59 -1.33
CA LEU A 89 -8.44 -4.45 -1.79
C LEU A 89 -8.92 -3.15 -1.15
N SER A 90 -10.22 -2.91 -1.10
CA SER A 90 -10.81 -1.71 -0.49
C SER A 90 -10.52 -1.65 1.01
N ALA A 91 -10.64 -2.78 1.72
CA ALA A 91 -10.33 -2.87 3.14
C ALA A 91 -8.84 -2.61 3.42
N PHE A 92 -7.94 -3.24 2.65
CA PHE A 92 -6.51 -3.03 2.77
C PHE A 92 -6.12 -1.57 2.49
N TRP A 93 -6.66 -0.99 1.41
CA TRP A 93 -6.41 0.41 1.05
C TRP A 93 -6.90 1.36 2.14
N MET A 94 -8.11 1.12 2.67
CA MET A 94 -8.69 1.90 3.77
C MET A 94 -7.78 1.85 5.00
N GLN A 95 -7.32 0.66 5.39
CA GLN A 95 -6.42 0.50 6.52
C GLN A 95 -5.10 1.24 6.30
N LYS A 96 -4.47 1.09 5.13
CA LYS A 96 -3.23 1.80 4.78
C LYS A 96 -3.41 3.31 4.85
N LYS A 97 -4.49 3.84 4.27
CA LYS A 97 -4.77 5.29 4.27
C LYS A 97 -5.06 5.79 5.67
N ALA A 98 -5.89 5.07 6.43
CA ALA A 98 -6.22 5.41 7.82
C ALA A 98 -4.94 5.46 8.67
N SER A 99 -4.07 4.46 8.61
CA SER A 99 -2.81 4.43 9.38
C SER A 99 -1.87 5.61 9.12
N SER A 100 -1.96 6.26 7.95
CA SER A 100 -1.19 7.46 7.63
C SER A 100 -1.78 8.77 8.20
N MET A 101 -3.01 8.74 8.71
CA MET A 101 -3.68 9.91 9.25
C MET A 101 -3.34 10.12 10.73
N SER A 102 -3.12 11.37 11.12
CA SER A 102 -2.97 11.77 12.51
C SER A 102 -4.32 12.05 13.17
N VAL A 103 -4.45 11.61 14.41
CA VAL A 103 -5.57 11.94 15.30
C VAL A 103 -5.00 12.18 16.68
N SER A 104 -5.30 13.35 17.25
CA SER A 104 -4.85 13.70 18.60
C SER A 104 -5.66 12.97 19.68
N ASP A 105 -5.10 12.89 20.88
CA ASP A 105 -5.81 12.39 22.06
C ASP A 105 -7.03 13.26 22.39
N SER A 106 -6.96 14.57 22.15
CA SER A 106 -8.08 15.50 22.36
C SER A 106 -9.24 15.24 21.40
N GLU A 107 -8.97 14.96 20.12
CA GLU A 107 -9.98 14.57 19.15
C GLU A 107 -10.65 13.24 19.57
N ALA A 108 -9.85 12.25 19.98
CA ALA A 108 -10.36 10.97 20.46
C ALA A 108 -11.22 11.13 21.71
N LYS A 109 -10.79 11.97 22.67
CA LYS A 109 -11.52 12.23 23.90
C LYS A 109 -12.85 12.94 23.62
N ALA A 110 -12.88 13.89 22.69
CA ALA A 110 -14.12 14.57 22.31
C ALA A 110 -15.16 13.61 21.71
N VAL A 111 -14.73 12.62 20.93
CA VAL A 111 -15.62 11.57 20.41
C VAL A 111 -16.06 10.62 21.52
N TYR A 112 -15.14 10.21 22.38
CA TYR A 112 -15.44 9.36 23.54
C TYR A 112 -16.52 9.96 24.45
N GLU A 113 -16.39 11.23 24.83
CA GLU A 113 -17.37 11.88 25.72
C GLU A 113 -18.75 11.98 25.06
N LYS A 114 -18.80 12.23 23.74
CA LYS A 114 -20.08 12.21 22.99
C LYS A 114 -20.73 10.84 23.00
N LEU A 115 -19.95 9.77 22.78
CA LEU A 115 -20.45 8.40 22.81
C LEU A 115 -20.90 7.99 24.21
N LYS A 116 -20.14 8.39 25.24
CA LYS A 116 -20.49 8.15 26.64
C LYS A 116 -21.79 8.85 27.02
N ALA A 117 -21.94 10.13 26.67
CA ALA A 117 -23.16 10.90 26.93
C ALA A 117 -24.40 10.32 26.21
N ALA A 118 -24.22 9.77 25.00
CA ALA A 118 -25.29 9.10 24.26
C ALA A 118 -25.65 7.69 24.78
N SER A 119 -24.83 7.12 25.67
CA SER A 119 -25.09 5.79 26.25
C SER A 119 -26.14 5.86 27.35
N LYS A 120 -27.13 4.96 27.30
CA LYS A 120 -28.13 4.79 28.36
C LYS A 120 -27.52 4.27 29.67
N GLU A 121 -26.40 3.56 29.58
CA GLU A 121 -25.71 2.95 30.72
C GLU A 121 -24.27 3.47 30.78
N GLN A 122 -24.12 4.74 31.18
CA GLN A 122 -22.81 5.41 31.21
C GLN A 122 -21.80 4.69 32.12
N SER A 123 -22.26 4.01 33.17
CA SER A 123 -21.43 3.23 34.10
C SER A 123 -20.82 1.97 33.47
N LYS A 124 -21.37 1.48 32.34
CA LYS A 124 -20.83 0.33 31.60
C LYS A 124 -19.91 0.74 30.45
N VAL A 125 -19.75 2.04 30.19
CA VAL A 125 -18.83 2.53 29.17
C VAL A 125 -17.39 2.33 29.67
N PRO A 126 -16.53 1.59 28.93
CA PRO A 126 -15.14 1.38 29.34
C PRO A 126 -14.37 2.69 29.45
N ASP A 127 -13.35 2.72 30.31
CA ASP A 127 -12.46 3.87 30.45
C ASP A 127 -11.83 4.30 29.11
N PHE A 128 -11.66 5.60 28.93
CA PHE A 128 -11.12 6.18 27.70
C PHE A 128 -9.80 5.51 27.27
N GLU A 129 -8.84 5.32 28.18
CA GLU A 129 -7.54 4.74 27.85
C GLU A 129 -7.65 3.30 27.28
N LYS A 130 -8.69 2.54 27.67
CA LYS A 130 -8.91 1.17 27.14
C LYS A 130 -9.42 1.16 25.70
N VAL A 131 -10.11 2.21 25.28
CA VAL A 131 -10.76 2.31 23.97
C VAL A 131 -10.15 3.37 23.05
N LYS A 132 -9.21 4.15 23.55
CA LYS A 132 -8.57 5.29 22.89
C LYS A 132 -8.08 4.98 21.48
N GLU A 133 -7.30 3.92 21.30
CA GLU A 133 -6.76 3.57 19.99
C GLU A 133 -7.83 3.06 19.02
N SER A 134 -8.84 2.36 19.50
CA SER A 134 -10.00 1.96 18.70
C SER A 134 -10.81 3.18 18.23
N ILE A 135 -11.00 4.16 19.11
CA ILE A 135 -11.66 5.43 18.78
C ILE A 135 -10.84 6.22 17.76
N LYS A 136 -9.52 6.34 17.95
CA LYS A 136 -8.64 6.98 16.96
C LYS A 136 -8.70 6.28 15.62
N MET A 137 -8.67 4.94 15.58
CA MET A 137 -8.82 4.18 14.34
C MET A 137 -10.14 4.51 13.64
N ARG A 138 -11.25 4.61 14.39
CA ARG A 138 -12.53 4.99 13.79
C ARG A 138 -12.50 6.40 13.23
N ILE A 139 -11.96 7.37 13.96
CA ILE A 139 -11.81 8.75 13.49
C ILE A 139 -10.96 8.80 12.21
N ARG A 140 -9.86 8.03 12.15
CA ARG A 140 -9.02 7.93 10.94
C ARG A 140 -9.83 7.41 9.75
N GLN A 141 -10.61 6.35 9.92
CA GLN A 141 -11.49 5.82 8.86
C GLN A 141 -12.51 6.87 8.40
N ASP A 142 -13.18 7.54 9.34
CA ASP A 142 -14.19 8.56 9.02
C ASP A 142 -13.57 9.75 8.27
N LYS A 143 -12.36 10.19 8.65
CA LYS A 143 -11.60 11.23 7.92
C LYS A 143 -11.29 10.80 6.48
N VAL A 144 -10.88 9.55 6.25
CA VAL A 144 -10.64 9.02 4.89
C VAL A 144 -11.93 9.04 4.07
N ILE A 145 -13.03 8.51 4.61
CA ILE A 145 -14.33 8.46 3.92
C ILE A 145 -14.81 9.87 3.59
N LYS A 146 -14.74 10.80 4.55
CA LYS A 146 -15.16 12.19 4.35
C LYS A 146 -14.39 12.84 3.20
N SER A 147 -13.08 12.61 3.10
CA SER A 147 -12.26 13.11 1.99
C SER A 147 -12.67 12.56 0.62
N LEU A 148 -13.10 11.29 0.56
CA LEU A 148 -13.60 10.70 -0.70
C LEU A 148 -14.98 11.26 -1.05
N MET A 149 -15.87 11.37 -0.07
CA MET A 149 -17.24 11.83 -0.26
C MET A 149 -17.34 13.29 -0.69
N GLN A 150 -16.37 14.15 -0.33
CA GLN A 150 -16.32 15.56 -0.77
C GLN A 150 -16.38 15.72 -2.29
N ASN A 151 -15.84 14.76 -3.04
CA ASN A 151 -15.81 14.79 -4.50
C ASN A 151 -16.77 13.77 -5.13
N ALA A 152 -17.56 13.06 -4.33
CA ALA A 152 -18.45 12.02 -4.82
C ALA A 152 -19.79 12.62 -5.28
N LYS A 153 -20.18 12.35 -6.53
CA LYS A 153 -21.54 12.61 -7.01
C LYS A 153 -22.39 11.39 -6.72
N VAL A 154 -23.28 11.50 -5.74
CA VAL A 154 -24.28 10.47 -5.43
C VAL A 154 -25.57 10.83 -6.17
N VAL A 155 -26.06 9.94 -7.02
CA VAL A 155 -27.33 10.09 -7.76
C VAL A 155 -28.24 8.93 -7.38
N VAL A 156 -29.51 9.22 -7.17
CA VAL A 156 -30.57 8.22 -6.99
C VAL A 156 -31.37 8.19 -8.29
N ASN A 157 -31.60 6.99 -8.83
CA ASN A 157 -32.45 6.76 -10.00
C ASN A 157 -33.86 6.35 -9.56
#